data_AF-A0A4V1UF52-F1
#
_entry.id   AF-A0A4V1UF52-F1
#
_cell.length_a   1.000
_cell.length_b   1.000
_cell.length_c   1.000
_cell.angle_alpha   90.00
_cell.angle_beta   90.00
_cell.angle_gamma   90.00
#
_symmetry.space_group_name_H-M   'P 1'
#
loop_
_entity.id
_entity.type
_entity.pdbx_description
1 polymer ?
#
loop_
_entity_poly.entity_id
_entity_poly.type
_entity_poly.pdbx_seq_one_letter_code
_entity_poly.pdbx_strand_id
1 'polypeptide(L)'
;MEKQNIQDEEIRFDMLRQYIPYWPLFVLLTIFSLSGAWLYLRYKKPVYQVNAKILVKDEKKGLDDSQVLDALNIFAEKKIVENETDIIRSWPLLEEVVKDLKLYTSQWSSGKIRDNERYGADAPLIFTALQPDSISSVDKIPFKVDFTSRTISIQGHTIPFGGMIEIEGQDYKVEANPLYRMSDEKDFLVQFHNVFAMAINLQNGLKITPTSKQSSMINVSYETTVPSKGKNIVNHLFTVYNKASLHDKNQVAQNTLTFVDERLGLVTRQLDSVEKNIESYKTNKGIVDISAQGQIFLETVKEADSRLTEVSIQLGVLKDIENYVQGKGPNPGTVPSMIGINDPTLGQLLEKLYAVELEYKRLSQITGEQNDQLIMLRDQISQLRPNILENIASIRRNLSVSQNRMSGDVSQTTAMLRTIPQKEKALLEISRQQAIKNNIYTFLLQKREEAALSYASAV
;
A
#
# COMPACT_ATOMS: atom_id res chain seq x y z
N MET A 1 68.94 -6.65 45.93
CA MET A 1 67.68 -7.41 45.73
C MET A 1 67.68 -8.74 46.47
N GLU A 2 68.78 -9.49 46.50
CA GLU A 2 68.84 -10.81 47.16
C GLU A 2 68.70 -10.75 48.71
N LYS A 3 69.30 -9.76 49.39
CA LYS A 3 69.17 -9.60 50.86
C LYS A 3 67.79 -9.15 51.35
N GLN A 4 67.05 -8.39 50.54
CA GLN A 4 65.65 -8.03 50.87
C GLN A 4 64.74 -9.25 50.75
N ASN A 5 64.97 -10.10 49.75
CA ASN A 5 64.19 -11.32 49.55
C ASN A 5 64.38 -12.34 50.70
N ILE A 6 65.61 -12.46 51.22
CA ILE A 6 65.92 -13.34 52.36
C ILE A 6 65.31 -12.79 53.67
N GLN A 7 65.33 -11.46 53.87
CA GLN A 7 64.73 -10.84 55.05
C GLN A 7 63.20 -10.91 55.02
N ASP A 8 62.58 -10.77 53.84
CA ASP A 8 61.15 -10.98 53.66
C ASP A 8 60.75 -12.45 53.84
N GLU A 9 61.61 -13.41 53.46
CA GLU A 9 61.41 -14.83 53.77
C GLU A 9 61.49 -15.12 55.27
N GLU A 10 62.48 -14.58 55.98
CA GLU A 10 62.61 -14.74 57.45
C GLU A 10 61.40 -14.17 58.19
N ILE A 11 60.93 -12.97 57.82
CA ILE A 11 59.73 -12.35 58.42
C ILE A 11 58.48 -13.20 58.17
N ARG A 12 58.32 -13.77 56.96
CA ARG A 12 57.20 -14.67 56.64
C ARG A 12 57.26 -15.97 57.43
N PHE A 13 58.45 -16.56 57.59
CA PHE A 13 58.65 -17.76 58.39
C PHE A 13 58.38 -17.52 59.89
N ASP A 14 58.78 -16.37 60.42
CA ASP A 14 58.51 -15.99 61.81
C ASP A 14 57.01 -15.75 62.06
N MET A 15 56.30 -15.10 61.13
CA MET A 15 54.84 -14.97 61.21
C MET A 15 54.15 -16.34 61.17
N LEU A 16 54.56 -17.25 60.27
CA LEU A 16 54.02 -18.61 60.20
C LEU A 16 54.26 -19.39 61.50
N ARG A 17 55.45 -19.27 62.10
CA ARG A 17 55.79 -19.94 63.37
C ARG A 17 54.93 -19.47 64.54
N GLN A 18 54.48 -18.21 64.52
CA GLN A 18 53.57 -17.67 65.52
C GLN A 18 52.16 -18.29 65.45
N TYR A 19 51.71 -18.69 64.26
CA TYR A 19 50.38 -19.30 64.06
C TYR A 19 50.37 -20.84 64.05
N ILE A 20 51.52 -21.49 63.84
CA ILE A 20 51.65 -22.97 63.87
C ILE A 20 51.10 -23.61 65.16
N PRO A 21 51.33 -23.09 66.39
CA PRO A 21 50.76 -23.67 67.61
C PRO A 21 49.22 -23.68 67.64
N TYR A 22 48.58 -22.78 66.89
CA TYR A 22 47.13 -22.70 66.76
C TYR A 22 46.58 -23.54 65.59
N TRP A 23 47.39 -24.41 64.97
CA TRP A 23 46.94 -25.28 63.88
C TRP A 23 45.63 -26.06 64.20
N PRO A 24 45.34 -26.53 65.43
CA PRO A 24 44.07 -27.19 65.72
C PRO A 24 42.87 -26.24 65.63
N LEU A 25 43.05 -24.95 65.93
CA LEU A 25 42.01 -23.93 65.82
C LEU A 25 41.64 -23.68 64.35
N PHE A 26 42.64 -23.65 63.46
CA PHE A 26 42.40 -23.55 62.01
C PHE A 26 41.65 -24.77 61.47
N VAL A 27 41.99 -25.99 61.93
CA VAL A 27 41.25 -27.20 61.57
C VAL A 27 39.80 -27.12 62.07
N LEU A 28 39.60 -26.71 63.32
CA LEU A 28 38.26 -26.57 63.92
C LEU A 28 37.41 -25.54 63.16
N LEU A 29 37.96 -24.36 62.86
CA LEU A 29 37.26 -23.32 62.08
C LEU A 29 36.95 -23.77 60.65
N THR A 30 37.84 -24.56 60.05
CA THR A 30 37.61 -25.12 58.71
C THR A 30 36.48 -26.14 58.74
N ILE A 31 36.44 -27.03 59.73
CA ILE A 31 35.33 -27.99 59.92
C ILE A 31 34.03 -27.24 60.20
N PHE A 32 34.06 -26.19 61.02
CA PHE A 32 32.89 -25.38 61.32
C PHE A 32 32.36 -24.65 60.07
N SER A 33 33.24 -24.05 59.28
CA SER A 33 32.88 -23.40 58.01
C SER A 33 32.33 -24.39 56.99
N LEU A 34 32.95 -25.56 56.83
CA LEU A 34 32.46 -26.63 55.95
C LEU A 34 31.11 -27.17 56.42
N SER A 35 30.92 -27.34 57.73
CA SER A 35 29.65 -27.77 58.31
C SER A 35 28.56 -26.72 58.06
N GLY A 36 28.88 -25.44 58.26
CA GLY A 36 27.98 -24.33 57.95
C GLY A 36 27.63 -24.24 56.46
N ALA A 37 28.61 -24.40 55.57
CA ALA A 37 28.41 -24.41 54.13
C ALA A 37 27.57 -25.61 53.67
N TRP A 38 27.82 -26.81 54.21
CA TRP A 38 27.02 -28.00 53.95
C TRP A 38 25.57 -27.82 54.41
N LEU A 39 25.38 -27.27 55.61
CA LEU A 39 24.07 -26.98 56.18
C LEU A 39 23.31 -25.94 55.33
N TYR A 40 24.01 -24.90 54.88
CA TYR A 40 23.46 -23.91 53.95
C TYR A 40 23.03 -24.53 52.61
N LEU A 41 23.90 -25.33 51.97
CA LEU A 41 23.60 -26.00 50.69
C LEU A 41 22.48 -27.04 50.82
N ARG A 42 22.36 -27.70 51.99
CA ARG A 42 21.29 -28.66 52.26
C ARG A 42 19.92 -28.00 52.35
N TYR A 43 19.85 -26.74 52.80
CA TYR A 43 18.58 -26.03 53.01
C TYR A 43 18.20 -25.04 51.90
N LYS A 44 19.17 -24.49 51.16
CA LYS A 44 18.90 -23.55 50.06
C LYS A 44 18.08 -24.23 48.96
N LYS A 45 16.98 -23.60 48.54
CA LYS A 45 16.14 -24.11 47.44
C LYS A 45 16.91 -24.01 46.11
N PRO A 46 16.97 -25.09 45.31
CA PRO A 46 17.48 -24.97 43.95
C PRO A 46 16.54 -24.07 43.14
N VAL A 47 17.12 -23.11 42.41
CA VAL A 47 16.40 -22.23 41.49
C VAL A 47 16.80 -22.65 40.08
N TYR A 48 15.81 -23.00 39.27
CA TYR A 48 15.99 -23.39 37.88
C TYR A 48 15.51 -22.27 36.97
N GLN A 49 16.24 -22.02 35.89
CA GLN A 49 15.84 -21.07 34.86
C GLN A 49 15.34 -21.83 33.63
N VAL A 50 14.09 -21.57 33.24
CA VAL A 50 13.53 -22.03 31.97
C VAL A 50 13.72 -20.93 30.95
N ASN A 51 14.24 -21.28 29.78
CA ASN A 51 14.49 -20.34 28.69
C ASN A 51 13.74 -20.80 27.43
N ALA A 52 13.15 -19.84 26.72
CA ALA A 52 12.57 -20.07 25.42
C ALA A 52 12.75 -18.86 24.52
N LYS A 53 12.77 -19.09 23.21
CA LYS A 53 13.00 -18.06 22.20
C LYS A 53 11.90 -18.11 21.16
N ILE A 54 11.39 -16.94 20.78
CA ILE A 54 10.41 -16.79 19.71
C ILE A 54 10.95 -15.83 18.65
N LEU A 55 10.72 -16.16 17.38
CA LEU A 55 10.98 -15.28 16.25
C LEU A 55 9.71 -14.49 15.95
N VAL A 56 9.80 -13.17 16.07
CA VAL A 56 8.77 -12.26 15.57
C VAL A 56 8.96 -12.12 14.06
N LYS A 57 8.03 -12.66 13.27
CA LYS A 57 8.04 -12.46 11.82
C LYS A 57 7.60 -11.03 11.52
N ASP A 58 8.53 -10.23 11.00
CA ASP A 58 8.26 -8.91 10.45
C ASP A 58 7.92 -9.09 8.97
N GLU A 59 6.67 -8.83 8.56
CA GLU A 59 6.18 -9.10 7.20
C GLU A 59 6.85 -8.22 6.12
N LYS A 60 7.65 -7.21 6.50
CA LYS A 60 8.26 -6.26 5.56
C LYS A 60 9.78 -6.02 5.71
N LYS A 61 10.55 -6.95 6.25
CA LYS A 61 12.04 -6.90 6.14
C LYS A 61 12.58 -7.36 4.78
N GLY A 62 11.84 -7.13 3.70
CA GLY A 62 12.31 -7.22 2.31
C GLY A 62 12.46 -5.81 1.75
N LEU A 63 13.55 -5.54 1.03
CA LEU A 63 13.74 -4.30 0.29
C LEU A 63 12.62 -4.14 -0.74
N ASP A 64 11.59 -3.37 -0.43
CA ASP A 64 10.62 -2.90 -1.41
C ASP A 64 10.62 -1.37 -1.43
N ASP A 65 11.16 -0.83 -2.52
CA ASP A 65 11.66 0.54 -2.70
C ASP A 65 10.53 1.54 -2.99
N SER A 66 9.44 1.48 -2.24
CA SER A 66 8.31 2.38 -2.42
C SER A 66 7.90 3.05 -1.11
N GLN A 67 8.72 4.00 -0.68
CA GLN A 67 8.38 4.96 0.39
C GLN A 67 7.00 5.63 0.17
N VAL A 68 6.54 5.69 -1.08
CA VAL A 68 5.20 6.18 -1.46
C VAL A 68 4.08 5.20 -1.09
N LEU A 69 4.29 3.89 -1.20
CA LEU A 69 3.30 2.88 -0.79
C LEU A 69 3.28 2.71 0.74
N ASP A 70 4.42 2.84 1.41
CA ASP A 70 4.49 2.79 2.89
C ASP A 70 3.81 4.00 3.56
N ALA A 71 3.80 5.17 2.91
CA ALA A 71 3.04 6.35 3.37
C ALA A 71 1.51 6.21 3.21
N LEU A 72 1.05 5.34 2.31
CA LEU A 72 -0.36 5.04 2.09
C LEU A 72 -0.85 3.83 2.91
N ASN A 73 0.07 3.11 3.55
CA ASN A 73 -0.23 1.89 4.30
C ASN A 73 -0.63 2.18 5.76
N ILE A 74 -1.57 3.12 5.94
CA ILE A 74 -2.08 3.60 7.25
C ILE A 74 -2.68 2.44 8.08
N PHE A 75 -3.07 1.35 7.43
CA PHE A 75 -3.75 0.21 8.07
C PHE A 75 -2.81 -0.90 8.57
N ALA A 76 -1.52 -0.88 8.21
CA ALA A 76 -0.58 -1.90 8.65
C ALA A 76 0.23 -1.38 9.84
N GLU A 77 -0.09 -1.86 11.04
CA GLU A 77 0.72 -1.58 12.22
C GLU A 77 2.11 -2.21 12.05
N LYS A 78 3.17 -1.41 12.24
CA LYS A 78 4.54 -1.93 12.17
C LYS A 78 4.79 -2.82 13.39
N LYS A 79 5.02 -4.12 13.17
CA LYS A 79 5.43 -5.06 14.23
C LYS A 79 6.86 -4.80 14.67
N ILE A 80 7.02 -3.92 15.66
CA ILE A 80 8.30 -3.64 16.31
C ILE A 80 8.51 -4.64 17.44
N VAL A 81 9.70 -5.24 17.52
CA VAL A 81 10.06 -6.24 18.54
C VAL A 81 9.87 -5.73 19.97
N GLU A 82 10.06 -4.42 20.18
CA GLU A 82 9.81 -3.75 21.46
C GLU A 82 8.32 -3.79 21.82
N ASN A 83 7.42 -3.48 20.88
CA ASN A 83 5.98 -3.59 21.09
C ASN A 83 5.57 -5.03 21.43
N GLU A 84 6.12 -6.02 20.71
CA GLU A 84 5.83 -7.43 20.97
C GLU A 84 6.34 -7.89 22.35
N THR A 85 7.43 -7.31 22.84
CA THR A 85 7.93 -7.56 24.21
C THR A 85 6.91 -7.09 25.25
N ASP A 86 6.30 -5.92 25.04
CA ASP A 86 5.28 -5.38 25.94
C ASP A 86 3.94 -6.14 25.83
N ILE A 87 3.55 -6.56 24.62
CA ILE A 87 2.36 -7.39 24.40
C ILE A 87 2.51 -8.71 25.15
N ILE A 88 3.62 -9.43 25.01
CA ILE A 88 3.86 -10.70 25.72
C ILE A 88 3.86 -10.50 27.24
N ARG A 89 4.31 -9.33 27.72
CA ARG A 89 4.30 -8.98 29.15
C ARG A 89 2.93 -8.51 29.67
N SER A 90 1.96 -8.30 28.80
CA SER A 90 0.67 -7.72 29.17
C SER A 90 -0.11 -8.61 30.14
N TRP A 91 -0.82 -7.94 31.06
CA TRP A 91 -1.61 -8.63 32.09
C TRP A 91 -2.67 -9.60 31.53
N PRO A 92 -3.40 -9.34 30.42
CA PRO A 92 -4.50 -10.21 30.00
C PRO A 92 -3.97 -11.55 29.50
N LEU A 93 -2.82 -11.57 28.81
CA LEU A 93 -2.20 -12.83 28.36
C LEU A 93 -1.73 -13.67 29.55
N LEU A 94 -1.13 -13.03 30.55
CA LEU A 94 -0.68 -13.73 31.76
C LEU A 94 -1.84 -14.22 32.62
N GLU A 95 -2.94 -13.48 32.66
CA GLU A 95 -4.17 -13.89 33.33
C GLU A 95 -4.77 -15.15 32.70
N GLU A 96 -4.85 -15.19 31.37
CA GLU A 96 -5.28 -16.38 30.63
C GLU A 96 -4.36 -17.58 30.91
N VAL A 97 -3.03 -17.36 30.98
CA VAL A 97 -2.07 -18.41 31.37
C VAL A 97 -2.33 -18.92 32.79
N VAL A 98 -2.66 -18.05 33.75
CA VAL A 98 -3.01 -18.45 35.12
C VAL A 98 -4.30 -19.27 35.14
N LYS A 99 -5.31 -18.88 34.36
CA LYS A 99 -6.60 -19.58 34.28
C LYS A 99 -6.46 -20.96 33.63
N ASP A 100 -5.84 -21.02 32.46
CA ASP A 100 -5.69 -22.26 31.68
C ASP A 100 -4.84 -23.31 32.40
N LEU A 101 -3.73 -22.88 33.03
CA LEU A 101 -2.86 -23.77 33.80
C LEU A 101 -3.31 -23.94 35.26
N LYS A 102 -4.43 -23.33 35.65
CA LYS A 102 -5.00 -23.35 37.02
C LYS A 102 -3.99 -22.96 38.11
N LEU A 103 -3.12 -22.00 37.81
CA LEU A 103 -2.02 -21.56 38.70
C LEU A 103 -2.51 -20.80 39.93
N TYR A 104 -3.80 -20.44 39.97
CA TYR A 104 -4.47 -19.92 41.16
C TYR A 104 -4.52 -20.95 42.31
N THR A 105 -4.20 -22.22 42.06
CA THR A 105 -4.02 -23.22 43.13
C THR A 105 -2.57 -23.72 43.19
N SER A 106 -1.98 -23.66 44.38
CA SER A 106 -0.67 -24.27 44.64
C SER A 106 -0.78 -25.33 45.73
N GLN A 107 -0.18 -26.49 45.48
CA GLN A 107 -0.17 -27.60 46.42
C GLN A 107 1.24 -27.83 46.94
N TRP A 108 1.36 -28.22 48.21
CA TRP A 108 2.62 -28.63 48.82
C TRP A 108 2.45 -29.92 49.60
N SER A 109 3.49 -30.76 49.61
CA SER A 109 3.60 -31.86 50.57
C SER A 109 4.15 -31.33 51.90
N SER A 110 3.45 -31.59 53.01
CA SER A 110 3.86 -31.14 54.34
C SER A 110 5.10 -31.91 54.80
N GLY A 111 6.23 -31.22 54.92
CA GLY A 111 7.50 -31.84 55.34
C GLY A 111 7.85 -31.50 56.79
N LYS A 112 8.63 -32.37 57.47
CA LYS A 112 9.09 -32.12 58.85
C LYS A 112 9.98 -30.89 59.01
N ILE A 113 10.61 -30.44 57.92
CA ILE A 113 11.58 -29.33 57.90
C ILE A 113 11.20 -28.29 56.84
N ARG A 114 10.65 -28.73 55.69
CA ARG A 114 10.32 -27.84 54.58
C ARG A 114 9.17 -28.41 53.75
N ASP A 115 8.27 -27.53 53.34
CA ASP A 115 7.24 -27.83 52.36
C ASP A 115 7.83 -27.84 50.94
N ASN A 116 7.50 -28.85 50.16
CA ASN A 116 7.88 -28.93 48.75
C ASN A 116 6.65 -28.70 47.87
N GLU A 117 6.77 -27.78 46.92
CA GLU A 117 5.68 -27.50 45.96
C GLU A 117 5.51 -28.68 45.02
N ARG A 118 4.25 -29.07 44.82
CA ARG A 118 3.82 -30.17 43.98
C ARG A 118 2.99 -29.60 42.83
N TYR A 119 3.43 -29.84 41.60
CA TYR A 119 2.80 -29.30 40.39
C TYR A 119 2.74 -30.36 39.28
N GLY A 120 1.72 -30.30 38.43
CA GLY A 120 1.57 -31.21 37.30
C GLY A 120 1.42 -32.65 37.78
N ALA A 121 2.25 -33.57 37.28
CA ALA A 121 2.21 -34.99 37.65
C ALA A 121 2.51 -35.26 39.14
N ASP A 122 3.15 -34.35 39.86
CA ASP A 122 3.46 -34.54 41.28
C ASP A 122 2.36 -34.01 42.22
N ALA A 123 1.34 -33.32 41.68
CA ALA A 123 0.21 -32.82 42.46
C ALA A 123 -0.87 -33.89 42.61
N PRO A 124 -1.36 -34.21 43.83
CA PRO A 124 -2.34 -35.28 44.03
C PRO A 124 -3.73 -34.95 43.48
N LEU A 125 -4.12 -33.67 43.50
CA LEU A 125 -5.48 -33.22 43.16
C LEU A 125 -5.46 -32.11 42.10
N ILE A 126 -6.59 -31.90 41.44
CA ILE A 126 -6.85 -30.78 40.54
C ILE A 126 -8.05 -30.02 41.09
N PHE A 127 -7.83 -28.77 41.49
CA PHE A 127 -8.88 -27.86 41.93
C PHE A 127 -9.32 -27.01 40.74
N THR A 128 -10.60 -27.04 40.40
CA THR A 128 -11.17 -26.25 39.30
C THR A 128 -12.23 -25.32 39.86
N ALA A 129 -11.96 -24.01 39.86
CA ALA A 129 -12.93 -23.00 40.26
C ALA A 129 -14.02 -22.83 39.20
N LEU A 130 -15.28 -22.67 39.62
CA LEU A 130 -16.36 -22.28 38.70
C LEU A 130 -16.23 -20.85 38.21
N GLN A 131 -15.72 -19.94 39.06
CA GLN A 131 -15.50 -18.54 38.76
C GLN A 131 -14.05 -18.15 39.15
N PRO A 132 -13.06 -18.42 38.27
CA PRO A 132 -11.66 -18.13 38.56
C PRO A 132 -11.38 -16.65 38.92
N ASP A 133 -12.18 -15.73 38.37
CA ASP A 133 -11.96 -14.28 38.50
C ASP A 133 -12.31 -13.75 39.89
N SER A 134 -13.11 -14.49 40.65
CA SER A 134 -13.60 -14.10 41.98
C SER A 134 -12.85 -14.79 43.13
N ILE A 135 -11.75 -15.48 42.82
CA ILE A 135 -10.91 -16.15 43.83
C ILE A 135 -10.23 -15.11 44.72
N SER A 136 -10.37 -15.30 46.04
CA SER A 136 -9.64 -14.54 47.05
C SER A 136 -8.36 -15.28 47.45
N SER A 137 -7.28 -14.55 47.73
CA SER A 137 -6.04 -15.18 48.21
C SER A 137 -6.21 -15.64 49.65
N VAL A 138 -5.93 -16.91 49.93
CA VAL A 138 -6.08 -17.53 51.25
C VAL A 138 -4.73 -18.04 51.74
N ASP A 139 -4.54 -18.23 53.04
CA ASP A 139 -3.37 -18.93 53.58
C ASP A 139 -3.39 -20.43 53.27
N LYS A 140 -2.31 -21.13 53.63
CA LYS A 140 -2.19 -22.58 53.40
C LYS A 140 -3.22 -23.37 54.22
N ILE A 141 -4.07 -24.13 53.54
CA ILE A 141 -5.08 -25.00 54.14
C ILE A 141 -4.57 -26.45 54.11
N PRO A 142 -4.53 -27.15 55.26
CA PRO A 142 -4.17 -28.56 55.28
C PRO A 142 -5.28 -29.44 54.74
N PHE A 143 -4.91 -30.44 53.94
CA PHE A 143 -5.80 -31.48 53.47
C PHE A 143 -5.15 -32.86 53.48
N LYS A 144 -5.97 -33.89 53.66
CA LYS A 144 -5.55 -35.29 53.62
C LYS A 144 -6.23 -36.00 52.46
N VAL A 145 -5.47 -36.82 51.75
CA VAL A 145 -5.98 -37.61 50.63
C VAL A 145 -5.95 -39.08 50.99
N ASP A 146 -7.12 -39.73 50.89
CA ASP A 146 -7.23 -41.17 50.94
C ASP A 146 -7.59 -41.69 49.54
N PHE A 147 -6.59 -42.24 48.87
CA PHE A 147 -6.75 -42.79 47.52
C PHE A 147 -7.52 -44.11 47.49
N THR A 148 -7.59 -44.85 48.60
CA THR A 148 -8.30 -46.12 48.70
C THR A 148 -9.81 -45.88 48.78
N SER A 149 -10.24 -44.96 49.64
CA SER A 149 -11.65 -44.54 49.73
C SER A 149 -12.03 -43.49 48.69
N ARG A 150 -11.06 -42.94 47.95
CA ARG A 150 -11.24 -41.83 46.98
C ARG A 150 -11.88 -40.59 47.62
N THR A 151 -11.45 -40.27 48.85
CA THR A 151 -11.97 -39.14 49.63
C THR A 151 -10.87 -38.14 49.99
N ILE A 152 -11.25 -36.88 50.14
CA ILE A 152 -10.38 -35.78 50.56
C ILE A 152 -10.96 -35.21 51.84
N SER A 153 -10.11 -35.01 52.85
CA SER A 153 -10.49 -34.32 54.08
C SER A 153 -9.80 -32.97 54.15
N ILE A 154 -10.56 -31.89 54.09
CA ILE A 154 -10.06 -30.50 54.07
C ILE A 154 -10.97 -29.64 54.97
N GLN A 155 -10.37 -28.83 55.84
CA GLN A 155 -11.09 -28.03 56.85
C GLN A 155 -12.12 -28.82 57.70
N GLY A 156 -11.90 -30.12 57.91
CA GLY A 156 -12.82 -31.00 58.67
C GLY A 156 -13.97 -31.59 57.86
N HIS A 157 -14.11 -31.24 56.57
CA HIS A 157 -15.09 -31.84 55.66
C HIS A 157 -14.45 -32.95 54.83
N THR A 158 -15.11 -34.12 54.78
CA THR A 158 -14.70 -35.24 53.93
C THR A 158 -15.59 -35.29 52.69
N ILE A 159 -15.00 -35.07 51.51
CA ILE A 159 -15.68 -35.11 50.21
C ILE A 159 -15.12 -36.23 49.33
N PRO A 160 -15.94 -36.89 48.50
CA PRO A 160 -15.44 -37.81 47.48
C PRO A 160 -14.75 -37.04 46.34
N PHE A 161 -13.85 -37.70 45.61
CA PHE A 161 -13.29 -37.16 44.37
C PHE A 161 -14.41 -36.82 43.37
N GLY A 162 -14.32 -35.64 42.75
CA GLY A 162 -15.34 -35.06 41.89
C GLY A 162 -16.37 -34.19 42.63
N GLY A 163 -16.32 -34.16 43.97
CA GLY A 163 -17.15 -33.29 44.80
C GLY A 163 -16.78 -31.81 44.70
N MET A 164 -17.71 -30.97 45.14
CA MET A 164 -17.53 -29.53 45.27
C MET A 164 -17.15 -29.18 46.72
N ILE A 165 -16.32 -28.16 46.87
CA ILE A 165 -16.04 -27.52 48.16
C ILE A 165 -16.10 -26.01 48.04
N GLU A 166 -16.74 -25.38 49.03
CA GLU A 166 -16.76 -23.94 49.20
C GLU A 166 -15.56 -23.50 50.06
N ILE A 167 -14.74 -22.59 49.53
CA ILE A 167 -13.61 -21.98 50.25
C ILE A 167 -13.69 -20.47 50.07
N GLU A 168 -13.87 -19.74 51.16
CA GLU A 168 -14.02 -18.27 51.18
C GLU A 168 -15.09 -17.76 50.19
N GLY A 169 -16.24 -18.43 50.14
CA GLY A 169 -17.38 -18.06 49.28
C GLY A 169 -17.23 -18.42 47.79
N GLN A 170 -16.26 -19.28 47.45
CA GLN A 170 -16.05 -19.76 46.08
C GLN A 170 -16.08 -21.29 46.01
N ASP A 171 -16.78 -21.81 45.00
CA ASP A 171 -16.91 -23.25 44.77
C ASP A 171 -15.78 -23.80 43.88
N TYR A 172 -15.15 -24.86 44.37
CA TYR A 172 -14.10 -25.60 43.67
C TYR A 172 -14.52 -27.05 43.45
N LYS A 173 -14.47 -27.50 42.20
CA LYS A 173 -14.53 -28.92 41.87
C LYS A 173 -13.17 -29.55 42.14
N VAL A 174 -13.13 -30.60 42.96
CA VAL A 174 -11.88 -31.27 43.32
C VAL A 174 -11.82 -32.65 42.71
N GLU A 175 -10.86 -32.87 41.82
CA GLU A 175 -10.68 -34.14 41.11
C GLU A 175 -9.32 -34.76 41.45
N ALA A 176 -9.25 -36.09 41.43
CA ALA A 176 -7.97 -36.77 41.52
C ALA A 176 -7.15 -36.51 40.26
N ASN A 177 -5.86 -36.23 40.41
CA ASN A 177 -4.99 -36.06 39.26
C ASN A 177 -4.66 -37.43 38.65
N PRO A 178 -5.07 -37.71 37.40
CA PRO A 178 -4.78 -39.01 36.77
C PRO A 178 -3.29 -39.24 36.51
N LEU A 179 -2.48 -38.18 36.49
CA LEU A 179 -1.03 -38.26 36.28
C LEU A 179 -0.24 -38.51 37.57
N TYR A 180 -0.90 -38.48 38.72
CA TYR A 180 -0.24 -38.61 40.01
C TYR A 180 0.23 -40.05 40.26
N ARG A 181 1.54 -40.20 40.50
CA ARG A 181 2.10 -41.46 40.98
C ARG A 181 1.86 -41.54 42.48
N MET A 182 1.01 -42.48 42.90
CA MET A 182 0.67 -42.70 44.30
C MET A 182 1.96 -42.82 45.14
N SER A 183 2.01 -42.00 46.18
CA SER A 183 3.08 -41.95 47.17
C SER A 183 2.49 -42.26 48.55
N ASP A 184 3.34 -42.63 49.50
CA ASP A 184 2.96 -42.84 50.91
C ASP A 184 2.64 -41.51 51.64
N GLU A 185 2.85 -40.36 50.98
CA GLU A 185 2.51 -39.03 51.49
C GLU A 185 0.98 -38.84 51.57
N LYS A 186 0.47 -38.57 52.78
CA LYS A 186 -0.98 -38.37 53.03
C LYS A 186 -1.34 -36.95 53.46
N ASP A 187 -0.36 -36.15 53.89
CA ASP A 187 -0.55 -34.81 54.42
C ASP A 187 -0.07 -33.76 53.41
N PHE A 188 -1.01 -32.96 52.90
CA PHE A 188 -0.77 -31.93 51.92
C PHE A 188 -1.32 -30.58 52.38
N LEU A 189 -0.84 -29.51 51.74
CA LEU A 189 -1.26 -28.13 51.94
C LEU A 189 -1.72 -27.58 50.59
N VAL A 190 -2.85 -26.88 50.55
CA VAL A 190 -3.31 -26.15 49.37
C VAL A 190 -3.39 -24.66 49.69
N GLN A 191 -3.03 -23.80 48.74
CA GLN A 191 -3.26 -22.36 48.81
C GLN A 191 -3.96 -21.91 47.54
N PHE A 192 -4.93 -21.03 47.73
CA PHE A 192 -5.66 -20.36 46.67
C PHE A 192 -5.14 -18.95 46.56
N HIS A 193 -4.92 -18.51 45.33
CA HIS A 193 -4.40 -17.20 45.01
C HIS A 193 -5.35 -16.48 44.07
N ASN A 194 -5.56 -15.19 44.31
CA ASN A 194 -6.28 -14.35 43.36
C ASN A 194 -5.58 -14.37 41.99
N VAL A 195 -6.37 -14.56 40.93
CA VAL A 195 -5.87 -14.71 39.56
C VAL A 195 -5.08 -13.49 39.09
N PHE A 196 -5.57 -12.28 39.37
CA PHE A 196 -4.89 -11.03 39.03
C PHE A 196 -3.55 -10.89 39.77
N ALA A 197 -3.52 -11.17 41.07
CA ALA A 197 -2.29 -11.16 41.86
C ALA A 197 -1.26 -12.16 41.34
N MET A 198 -1.70 -13.36 40.93
CA MET A 198 -0.84 -14.37 40.31
C MET A 198 -0.31 -13.92 38.94
N ALA A 199 -1.14 -13.27 38.13
CA ALA A 199 -0.71 -12.72 36.84
C ALA A 199 0.38 -11.66 37.04
N ILE A 200 0.25 -10.77 38.02
CA ILE A 200 1.29 -9.79 38.39
C ILE A 200 2.55 -10.50 38.89
N ASN A 201 2.42 -11.56 39.70
CA ASN A 201 3.56 -12.33 40.17
C ASN A 201 4.33 -12.96 38.99
N LEU A 202 3.61 -13.55 38.02
CA LEU A 202 4.22 -14.06 36.78
C LEU A 202 4.86 -12.94 35.97
N GLN A 203 4.21 -11.78 35.84
CA GLN A 203 4.74 -10.62 35.11
C GLN A 203 6.08 -10.14 35.67
N ASN A 204 6.23 -10.17 37.00
CA ASN A 204 7.46 -9.78 37.68
C ASN A 204 8.54 -10.87 37.65
N GLY A 205 8.14 -12.15 37.59
CA GLY A 205 9.05 -13.29 37.49
C GLY A 205 9.51 -13.61 36.07
N LEU A 206 8.79 -13.12 35.05
CA LEU A 206 9.14 -13.28 33.64
C LEU A 206 10.09 -12.18 33.19
N LYS A 207 11.24 -12.59 32.66
CA LYS A 207 12.19 -11.70 32.01
C LYS A 207 12.08 -11.90 30.49
N ILE A 208 11.55 -10.89 29.82
CA ILE A 208 11.31 -10.87 28.37
C ILE A 208 12.21 -9.79 27.80
N THR A 209 13.15 -10.18 26.94
CA THR A 209 14.13 -9.24 26.37
C THR A 209 14.42 -9.58 24.91
N PRO A 210 14.55 -8.60 24.02
CA PRO A 210 15.10 -8.83 22.69
C PRO A 210 16.51 -9.42 22.78
N THR A 211 16.87 -10.30 21.85
CA THR A 211 18.21 -10.92 21.81
C THR A 211 19.29 -9.90 21.46
N SER A 212 18.96 -8.90 20.65
CA SER A 212 19.76 -7.69 20.39
C SER A 212 18.85 -6.58 19.85
N LYS A 213 19.33 -5.32 19.79
CA LYS A 213 18.54 -4.17 19.31
C LYS A 213 18.04 -4.30 17.86
N GLN A 214 18.71 -5.11 17.03
CA GLN A 214 18.32 -5.35 15.63
C GLN A 214 17.72 -6.74 15.39
N SER A 215 17.70 -7.60 16.42
CA SER A 215 17.22 -8.97 16.29
C SER A 215 15.71 -9.03 16.37
N SER A 216 15.09 -9.80 15.47
CA SER A 216 13.67 -10.17 15.53
C SER A 216 13.39 -11.32 16.51
N MET A 217 14.36 -11.72 17.35
CA MET A 217 14.19 -12.80 18.32
C MET A 217 14.01 -12.26 19.73
N ILE A 218 12.94 -12.69 20.39
CA ILE A 218 12.67 -12.40 21.80
C ILE A 218 13.06 -13.61 22.64
N ASN A 219 13.83 -13.36 23.71
CA ASN A 219 14.16 -14.35 24.72
C ASN A 219 13.24 -14.17 25.94
N VAL A 220 12.57 -15.25 26.34
CA VAL A 220 11.71 -15.33 27.52
C VAL A 220 12.36 -16.26 28.52
N SER A 221 12.58 -15.79 29.74
CA SER A 221 13.11 -16.61 30.83
C SER A 221 12.28 -16.49 32.10
N TYR A 222 12.10 -17.61 32.80
CA TYR A 222 11.37 -17.71 34.06
C TYR A 222 12.16 -18.53 35.08
N GLU A 223 12.32 -17.99 36.28
CA GLU A 223 12.97 -18.66 37.40
C GLU A 223 11.94 -19.37 38.28
N THR A 224 12.18 -20.65 38.59
CA THR A 224 11.24 -21.46 39.37
C THR A 224 11.96 -22.52 40.18
N THR A 225 11.34 -22.96 41.29
CA THR A 225 11.80 -24.12 42.06
C THR A 225 11.30 -25.44 41.47
N VAL A 226 10.30 -25.40 40.58
CA VAL A 226 9.70 -26.57 39.94
C VAL A 226 9.86 -26.47 38.41
N PRO A 227 10.84 -27.17 37.80
CA PRO A 227 11.15 -27.04 36.37
C PRO A 227 9.96 -27.32 35.44
N SER A 228 9.10 -28.28 35.77
CA SER A 228 7.89 -28.61 34.98
C SER A 228 6.91 -27.44 34.94
N LYS A 229 6.73 -26.73 36.07
CA LYS A 229 5.89 -25.54 36.17
C LYS A 229 6.40 -24.43 35.27
N GLY A 230 7.70 -24.12 35.33
CA GLY A 230 8.30 -23.09 34.47
C GLY A 230 8.19 -23.41 32.98
N LYS A 231 8.39 -24.68 32.58
CA LYS A 231 8.22 -25.12 31.19
C LYS A 231 6.78 -24.93 30.70
N ASN A 232 5.80 -25.34 31.51
CA ASN A 232 4.39 -25.20 31.15
C ASN A 232 3.99 -23.73 31.05
N ILE A 233 4.40 -22.88 32.01
CA ILE A 233 4.12 -21.44 31.97
C ILE A 233 4.64 -20.81 30.68
N VAL A 234 5.92 -21.02 30.35
CA VAL A 234 6.55 -20.39 29.18
C VAL A 234 5.97 -20.93 27.87
N ASN A 235 5.72 -22.24 27.76
CA ASN A 235 5.11 -22.83 26.56
C ASN A 235 3.66 -22.37 26.37
N HIS A 236 2.89 -22.30 27.46
CA HIS A 236 1.49 -21.90 27.39
C HIS A 236 1.36 -20.40 27.11
N LEU A 237 2.27 -19.57 27.64
CA LEU A 237 2.35 -18.15 27.29
C LEU A 237 2.47 -17.95 25.77
N PHE A 238 3.31 -18.71 25.08
CA PHE A 238 3.37 -18.62 23.61
C PHE A 238 2.12 -19.14 22.91
N THR A 239 1.44 -20.12 23.50
CA THR A 239 0.16 -20.63 22.96
C THR A 239 -0.91 -19.54 23.02
N VAL A 240 -1.06 -18.90 24.18
CA VAL A 240 -2.00 -17.78 24.40
C VAL A 240 -1.63 -16.58 23.52
N TYR A 241 -0.34 -16.21 23.48
CA TYR A 241 0.15 -15.12 22.63
C TYR A 241 -0.13 -15.37 21.14
N ASN A 242 0.16 -16.57 20.62
CA ASN A 242 -0.11 -16.91 19.21
C ASN A 242 -1.60 -16.86 18.91
N LYS A 243 -2.46 -17.34 19.81
CA LYS A 243 -3.92 -17.27 19.67
C LYS A 243 -4.41 -15.81 19.64
N ALA A 244 -3.92 -14.97 20.54
CA ALA A 244 -4.25 -13.54 20.57
C ALA A 244 -3.77 -12.81 19.31
N SER A 245 -2.53 -13.06 18.88
CA SER A 245 -1.96 -12.45 17.66
C SER A 245 -2.71 -12.87 16.40
N LEU A 246 -3.17 -14.13 16.34
CA LEU A 246 -3.99 -14.62 15.23
C LEU A 246 -5.37 -13.96 15.20
N HIS A 247 -6.01 -13.82 16.37
CA HIS A 247 -7.29 -13.14 16.50
C HIS A 247 -7.21 -11.69 16.06
N ASP A 248 -6.21 -10.95 16.54
CA ASP A 248 -5.97 -9.57 16.13
C ASP A 248 -5.71 -9.44 14.62
N LYS A 249 -4.85 -10.30 14.05
CA LYS A 249 -4.60 -10.36 12.61
C LYS A 249 -5.89 -10.59 11.81
N ASN A 250 -6.74 -11.52 12.26
CA ASN A 250 -8.02 -11.80 11.62
C ASN A 250 -8.98 -10.60 11.69
N GLN A 251 -9.04 -9.92 12.83
CA GLN A 251 -9.88 -8.74 13.02
C GLN A 251 -9.43 -7.58 12.12
N VAL A 252 -8.13 -7.30 12.04
CA VAL A 252 -7.57 -6.27 11.13
C VAL A 252 -7.86 -6.62 9.67
N ALA A 253 -7.65 -7.88 9.26
CA ALA A 253 -7.91 -8.33 7.90
C ALA A 253 -9.41 -8.22 7.55
N GLN A 254 -10.31 -8.62 8.45
CA GLN A 254 -11.76 -8.51 8.26
C GLN A 254 -12.24 -7.06 8.15
N ASN A 255 -11.74 -6.18 9.02
CA ASN A 255 -12.05 -4.75 8.96
C ASN A 255 -11.53 -4.12 7.66
N THR A 256 -10.34 -4.53 7.22
CA THR A 256 -9.75 -4.07 5.95
C THR A 256 -10.59 -4.53 4.76
N LEU A 257 -11.00 -5.80 4.73
CA LEU A 257 -11.89 -6.33 3.67
C LEU A 257 -13.20 -5.55 3.61
N THR A 258 -13.84 -5.33 4.75
CA THR A 258 -15.11 -4.57 4.83
C THR A 258 -14.93 -3.15 4.28
N PHE A 259 -13.89 -2.44 4.72
CA PHE A 259 -13.59 -1.09 4.22
C PHE A 259 -13.31 -1.07 2.72
N VAL A 260 -12.50 -2.02 2.22
CA VAL A 260 -12.14 -2.11 0.81
C VAL A 260 -13.36 -2.43 -0.06
N ASP A 261 -14.25 -3.34 0.37
CA ASP A 261 -15.46 -3.69 -0.36
C ASP A 261 -16.45 -2.52 -0.44
N GLU A 262 -16.67 -1.81 0.67
CA GLU A 262 -17.49 -0.58 0.68
C GLU A 262 -16.92 0.47 -0.27
N ARG A 263 -15.60 0.66 -0.25
CA ARG A 263 -14.92 1.62 -1.10
C ARG A 263 -14.94 1.21 -2.56
N LEU A 264 -14.75 -0.07 -2.89
CA LEU A 264 -14.87 -0.62 -4.23
C LEU A 264 -16.26 -0.31 -4.80
N GLY A 265 -17.33 -0.59 -4.05
CA GLY A 265 -18.70 -0.29 -4.48
C GLY A 265 -18.93 1.20 -4.79
N LEU A 266 -18.35 2.11 -3.99
CA LEU A 266 -18.38 3.56 -4.27
C LEU A 266 -17.61 3.93 -5.52
N VAL A 267 -16.38 3.41 -5.68
CA VAL A 267 -15.51 3.72 -6.82
C VAL A 267 -16.10 3.17 -8.12
N THR A 268 -16.71 1.98 -8.11
CA THR A 268 -17.43 1.41 -9.26
C THR A 268 -18.56 2.34 -9.71
N ARG A 269 -19.44 2.79 -8.81
CA ARG A 269 -20.52 3.74 -9.17
C ARG A 269 -19.97 5.04 -9.75
N GLN A 270 -18.84 5.51 -9.22
CA GLN A 270 -18.19 6.72 -9.73
C GLN A 270 -17.54 6.50 -11.10
N LEU A 271 -16.98 5.32 -11.36
CA LEU A 271 -16.46 4.93 -12.68
C LEU A 271 -17.59 4.90 -13.71
N ASP A 272 -18.68 4.20 -13.41
CA ASP A 272 -19.87 4.14 -14.28
C ASP A 272 -20.39 5.55 -14.61
N SER A 273 -20.42 6.44 -13.61
CA SER A 273 -20.84 7.83 -13.82
C SER A 273 -19.88 8.59 -14.74
N VAL A 274 -18.57 8.40 -14.60
CA VAL A 274 -17.58 9.07 -15.45
C VAL A 274 -17.63 8.51 -16.87
N GLU A 275 -17.80 7.20 -17.03
CA GLU A 275 -17.93 6.56 -18.35
C GLU A 275 -19.17 7.05 -19.09
N LYS A 276 -20.32 7.16 -18.39
CA LYS A 276 -21.53 7.81 -18.93
C LYS A 276 -21.29 9.27 -19.30
N ASN A 277 -20.49 10.01 -18.53
CA ASN A 277 -20.14 11.39 -18.86
C ASN A 277 -19.27 11.46 -20.13
N ILE A 278 -18.32 10.55 -20.31
CA ILE A 278 -17.51 10.44 -21.53
C ILE A 278 -18.42 10.15 -22.73
N GLU A 279 -19.27 9.13 -22.61
CA GLU A 279 -20.21 8.74 -23.67
C GLU A 279 -21.14 9.90 -24.03
N SER A 280 -21.80 10.51 -23.04
CA SER A 280 -22.71 11.64 -23.24
C SER A 280 -21.99 12.82 -23.86
N TYR A 281 -20.77 13.12 -23.42
CA TYR A 281 -19.98 14.21 -23.98
C TYR A 281 -19.60 13.93 -25.44
N LYS A 282 -19.15 12.71 -25.75
CA LYS A 282 -18.83 12.30 -27.13
C LYS A 282 -20.05 12.39 -28.04
N THR A 283 -21.18 11.83 -27.62
CA THR A 283 -22.43 11.85 -28.38
C THR A 283 -22.95 13.29 -28.59
N ASN A 284 -23.02 14.10 -27.52
CA ASN A 284 -23.52 15.47 -27.60
C ASN A 284 -22.63 16.40 -28.44
N LYS A 285 -21.33 16.11 -28.56
CA LYS A 285 -20.38 16.92 -29.33
C LYS A 285 -20.02 16.33 -30.69
N GLY A 286 -20.61 15.19 -31.07
CA GLY A 286 -20.33 14.47 -32.32
C GLY A 286 -18.88 13.98 -32.41
N ILE A 287 -18.26 13.66 -31.28
CA ILE A 287 -16.86 13.24 -31.20
C ILE A 287 -16.80 11.73 -31.38
N VAL A 288 -16.21 11.29 -32.48
CA VAL A 288 -15.79 9.90 -32.65
C VAL A 288 -14.32 9.80 -32.28
N ASP A 289 -13.50 10.58 -32.97
CA ASP A 289 -12.06 10.74 -32.73
C ASP A 289 -11.70 12.21 -32.97
N ILE A 290 -11.28 12.91 -31.90
CA ILE A 290 -10.94 14.34 -31.95
C ILE A 290 -9.70 14.57 -32.82
N SER A 291 -8.69 13.72 -32.69
CA SER A 291 -7.42 13.85 -33.40
C SER A 291 -7.61 13.61 -34.89
N ALA A 292 -8.35 12.56 -35.27
CA ALA A 292 -8.66 12.28 -36.67
C ALA A 292 -9.55 13.37 -37.29
N GLN A 293 -10.58 13.84 -36.58
CA GLN A 293 -11.44 14.94 -37.06
C GLN A 293 -10.65 16.23 -37.25
N GLY A 294 -9.75 16.57 -36.33
CA GLY A 294 -8.88 17.75 -36.44
C GLY A 294 -7.97 17.69 -37.67
N GLN A 295 -7.36 16.53 -37.94
CA GLN A 295 -6.52 16.34 -39.12
C GLN A 295 -7.30 16.50 -40.44
N ILE A 296 -8.51 15.94 -40.51
CA ILE A 296 -9.38 16.06 -41.70
C ILE A 296 -9.76 17.52 -41.95
N PHE A 297 -10.12 18.26 -40.90
CA PHE A 297 -10.44 19.69 -41.04
C PHE A 297 -9.24 20.51 -41.48
N LEU A 298 -8.05 20.22 -40.96
CA LEU A 298 -6.82 20.89 -41.38
C LEU A 298 -6.49 20.64 -42.86
N GLU A 299 -6.61 19.39 -43.32
CA GLU A 299 -6.40 19.05 -44.73
C GLU A 299 -7.44 19.71 -45.63
N THR A 300 -8.72 19.74 -45.19
CA THR A 300 -9.79 20.42 -45.94
C THR A 300 -9.52 21.93 -46.08
N VAL A 301 -9.07 22.59 -45.01
CA VAL A 301 -8.68 24.01 -45.07
C VAL A 301 -7.50 24.21 -46.03
N LYS A 302 -6.48 23.36 -45.95
CA LYS A 302 -5.30 23.41 -46.83
C LYS A 302 -5.67 23.23 -48.30
N GLU A 303 -6.51 22.25 -48.63
CA GLU A 303 -6.98 22.02 -50.00
C GLU A 303 -7.80 23.22 -50.52
N ALA A 304 -8.70 23.76 -49.70
CA ALA A 304 -9.54 24.89 -50.08
C ALA A 304 -8.72 26.19 -50.25
N ASP A 305 -7.73 26.43 -49.39
CA ASP A 305 -6.81 27.57 -49.47
C ASP A 305 -5.93 27.51 -50.73
N SER A 306 -5.46 26.30 -51.08
CA SER A 306 -4.74 26.07 -52.33
C SER A 306 -5.59 26.40 -53.55
N ARG A 307 -6.87 25.98 -53.57
CA ARG A 307 -7.81 26.31 -54.66
C ARG A 307 -8.18 27.79 -54.69
N LEU A 308 -8.35 28.44 -53.54
CA LEU A 308 -8.56 29.89 -53.45
C LEU A 308 -7.40 30.67 -54.04
N THR A 309 -6.18 30.21 -53.76
CA THR A 309 -4.95 30.80 -54.32
C THR A 309 -4.94 30.67 -55.84
N GLU A 310 -5.26 29.48 -56.36
CA GLU A 310 -5.36 29.24 -57.81
C GLU A 310 -6.39 30.16 -58.48
N VAL A 311 -7.61 30.24 -57.94
CA VAL A 311 -8.68 31.12 -58.45
C VAL A 311 -8.27 32.60 -58.36
N SER A 312 -7.56 32.99 -57.30
CA SER A 312 -7.09 34.37 -57.12
C SER A 312 -6.03 34.75 -58.16
N ILE A 313 -5.13 33.80 -58.51
CA ILE A 313 -4.17 33.98 -59.61
C ILE A 313 -4.92 34.13 -60.94
N GLN A 314 -5.91 33.27 -61.22
CA GLN A 314 -6.72 33.35 -62.44
C GLN A 314 -7.45 34.69 -62.57
N LEU A 315 -8.05 35.19 -61.48
CA LEU A 315 -8.69 36.51 -61.46
C LEU A 315 -7.68 37.65 -61.69
N GLY A 316 -6.46 37.54 -61.17
CA GLY A 316 -5.36 38.47 -61.43
C GLY A 316 -4.96 38.48 -62.91
N VAL A 317 -4.77 37.30 -63.52
CA VAL A 317 -4.46 37.17 -64.95
C VAL A 317 -5.58 37.74 -65.82
N LEU A 318 -6.85 37.47 -65.50
CA LEU A 318 -7.99 38.05 -66.22
C LEU A 318 -8.01 39.58 -66.13
N LYS A 319 -7.63 40.15 -64.99
CA LYS A 319 -7.50 41.60 -64.83
C LYS A 319 -6.40 42.17 -65.74
N ASP A 320 -5.27 41.49 -65.86
CA ASP A 320 -4.19 41.90 -66.76
C ASP A 320 -4.61 41.82 -68.24
N ILE A 321 -5.34 40.76 -68.62
CA ILE A 321 -5.93 40.63 -69.97
C ILE A 321 -6.99 41.72 -70.21
N GLU A 322 -7.86 42.00 -69.24
CA GLU A 322 -8.86 43.07 -69.31
C GLU A 322 -8.19 44.44 -69.54
N ASN A 323 -7.11 44.73 -68.80
CA ASN A 323 -6.33 45.96 -68.96
C ASN A 323 -5.67 46.05 -70.35
N TYR A 324 -5.14 44.93 -70.87
CA TYR A 324 -4.57 44.87 -72.23
C TYR A 324 -5.63 45.22 -73.28
N VAL A 325 -6.81 44.59 -73.21
CA VAL A 325 -7.92 44.80 -74.18
C VAL A 325 -8.50 46.22 -74.09
N GLN A 326 -8.51 46.82 -72.90
CA GLN A 326 -8.98 48.20 -72.68
C GLN A 326 -7.95 49.29 -73.05
N GLY A 327 -6.72 48.92 -73.36
CA GLY A 327 -5.65 49.85 -73.73
C GLY A 327 -6.07 50.83 -74.83
N LYS A 328 -5.91 52.13 -74.57
CA LYS A 328 -6.29 53.19 -75.52
C LYS A 328 -5.25 53.34 -76.63
N GLY A 329 -5.48 52.63 -77.73
CA GLY A 329 -4.74 52.81 -78.98
C GLY A 329 -4.68 51.52 -79.79
N PRO A 330 -4.31 51.59 -81.08
CA PRO A 330 -4.14 50.42 -81.94
C PRO A 330 -2.70 49.89 -81.92
N ASN A 331 -1.90 50.27 -80.92
CA ASN A 331 -0.55 49.77 -80.75
C ASN A 331 -0.61 48.40 -80.06
N PRO A 332 -0.18 47.31 -80.71
CA PRO A 332 -0.08 46.01 -80.07
C PRO A 332 0.93 46.12 -78.91
N GLY A 333 0.42 45.98 -77.69
CA GLY A 333 1.23 45.76 -76.50
C GLY A 333 1.70 44.30 -76.43
N THR A 334 2.41 43.95 -75.36
CA THR A 334 2.72 42.55 -75.07
C THR A 334 1.45 41.86 -74.55
N VAL A 335 1.02 40.78 -75.20
CA VAL A 335 -0.11 39.95 -74.73
C VAL A 335 0.28 39.34 -73.37
N PRO A 336 -0.49 39.57 -72.30
CA PRO A 336 -0.23 38.96 -71.00
C PRO A 336 -0.25 37.43 -71.07
N SER A 337 0.50 36.78 -70.17
CA SER A 337 0.54 35.33 -70.12
C SER A 337 -0.79 34.76 -69.61
N MET A 338 -1.40 33.83 -70.34
CA MET A 338 -2.66 33.17 -69.96
C MET A 338 -2.46 32.02 -68.96
N ILE A 339 -1.40 32.05 -68.14
CA ILE A 339 -1.09 30.96 -67.21
C ILE A 339 -2.28 30.72 -66.27
N GLY A 340 -2.76 29.48 -66.25
CA GLY A 340 -3.86 29.06 -65.39
C GLY A 340 -5.26 29.38 -65.95
N ILE A 341 -5.40 30.08 -67.07
CA ILE A 341 -6.69 30.33 -67.74
C ILE A 341 -6.86 29.33 -68.88
N ASN A 342 -7.78 28.36 -68.71
CA ASN A 342 -8.15 27.40 -69.74
C ASN A 342 -9.52 27.74 -70.35
N ASP A 343 -9.58 28.80 -71.16
CA ASP A 343 -10.76 29.10 -71.97
C ASP A 343 -10.38 29.16 -73.47
N PRO A 344 -10.78 28.16 -74.28
CA PRO A 344 -10.45 28.12 -75.71
C PRO A 344 -11.03 29.30 -76.50
N THR A 345 -12.17 29.85 -76.07
CA THR A 345 -12.83 30.95 -76.76
C THR A 345 -12.10 32.27 -76.54
N LEU A 346 -11.68 32.52 -75.29
CA LEU A 346 -10.85 33.67 -74.95
C LEU A 346 -9.51 33.62 -75.68
N GLY A 347 -8.86 32.45 -75.72
CA GLY A 347 -7.61 32.25 -76.45
C GLY A 347 -7.72 32.60 -77.94
N GLN A 348 -8.76 32.08 -78.62
CA GLN A 348 -9.01 32.37 -80.03
C GLN A 348 -9.32 33.84 -80.29
N LEU A 349 -10.10 34.49 -79.42
CA LEU A 349 -10.42 35.91 -79.57
C LEU A 349 -9.20 36.80 -79.36
N LEU A 350 -8.33 36.48 -78.41
CA LEU A 350 -7.08 37.19 -78.16
C LEU A 350 -6.08 37.03 -79.30
N GLU A 351 -5.95 35.82 -79.87
CA GLU A 351 -5.11 35.56 -81.02
C GLU A 351 -5.57 36.37 -82.25
N LYS A 352 -6.89 36.40 -82.50
CA LYS A 352 -7.50 37.23 -83.55
C LYS A 352 -7.26 38.73 -83.31
N LEU A 353 -7.46 39.20 -82.07
CA LEU A 353 -7.20 40.60 -81.72
C LEU A 353 -5.74 40.98 -81.97
N TYR A 354 -4.80 40.14 -81.52
CA TYR A 354 -3.37 40.38 -81.72
C TYR A 354 -2.98 40.42 -83.20
N ALA A 355 -3.51 39.51 -84.02
CA ALA A 355 -3.27 39.49 -85.46
C ALA A 355 -3.74 40.77 -86.14
N VAL A 356 -4.96 41.23 -85.82
CA VAL A 356 -5.55 42.47 -86.38
C VAL A 356 -4.81 43.71 -85.88
N GLU A 357 -4.42 43.79 -84.61
CA GLU A 357 -3.62 44.90 -84.07
C GLU A 357 -2.21 44.98 -84.69
N LEU A 358 -1.59 43.83 -84.95
CA LEU A 358 -0.29 43.75 -85.63
C LEU A 358 -0.37 44.21 -87.10
N GLU A 359 -1.41 43.76 -87.81
CA GLU A 359 -1.67 44.17 -89.20
C GLU A 359 -1.98 45.65 -89.30
N TYR A 360 -2.84 46.17 -88.40
CA TYR A 360 -3.12 47.60 -88.30
C TYR A 360 -1.83 48.41 -88.10
N LYS A 361 -0.96 48.00 -87.17
CA LYS A 361 0.31 48.72 -86.90
C LYS A 361 1.23 48.74 -88.11
N ARG A 362 1.35 47.61 -88.83
CA ARG A 362 2.15 47.53 -90.06
C ARG A 362 1.60 48.48 -91.12
N LEU A 363 0.28 48.47 -91.34
CA LEU A 363 -0.38 49.27 -92.36
C LEU A 363 -0.35 50.77 -92.02
N SER A 364 -0.49 51.14 -90.73
CA SER A 364 -0.43 52.54 -90.28
C SER A 364 0.97 53.16 -90.37
N GLN A 365 2.02 52.34 -90.43
CA GLN A 365 3.40 52.79 -90.64
C GLN A 365 3.71 53.11 -92.11
N ILE A 366 2.93 52.58 -93.05
CA ILE A 366 3.19 52.68 -94.49
C ILE A 366 2.11 53.48 -95.25
N THR A 367 0.98 53.79 -94.61
CA THR A 367 -0.15 54.53 -95.22
C THR A 367 -0.67 55.65 -94.31
N GLY A 368 -1.17 56.75 -94.90
CA GLY A 368 -1.74 57.89 -94.16
C GLY A 368 -3.08 57.54 -93.49
N GLU A 369 -3.47 58.29 -92.46
CA GLU A 369 -4.60 58.00 -91.53
C GLU A 369 -5.99 57.77 -92.17
N GLN A 370 -6.16 58.03 -93.48
CA GLN A 370 -7.45 57.94 -94.20
C GLN A 370 -7.53 56.78 -95.21
N ASN A 371 -6.73 55.73 -95.06
CA ASN A 371 -6.84 54.53 -95.90
C ASN A 371 -8.09 53.70 -95.51
N ASP A 372 -8.96 53.37 -96.46
CA ASP A 372 -10.15 52.53 -96.26
C ASP A 372 -9.85 51.18 -95.56
N GLN A 373 -8.69 50.58 -95.85
CA GLN A 373 -8.26 49.33 -95.20
C GLN A 373 -7.92 49.53 -93.71
N LEU A 374 -7.38 50.70 -93.33
CA LEU A 374 -7.14 51.04 -91.92
C LEU A 374 -8.45 51.25 -91.16
N ILE A 375 -9.47 51.83 -91.81
CA ILE A 375 -10.80 52.01 -91.24
C ILE A 375 -11.44 50.63 -90.97
N MET A 376 -11.36 49.71 -91.93
CA MET A 376 -11.86 48.34 -91.75
C MET A 376 -11.20 47.58 -90.60
N LEU A 377 -9.86 47.64 -90.49
CA LEU A 377 -9.13 46.99 -89.39
C LEU A 377 -9.47 47.64 -88.04
N ARG A 378 -9.63 48.96 -88.00
CA ARG A 378 -10.09 49.68 -86.80
C ARG A 378 -11.48 49.23 -86.37
N ASP A 379 -12.40 49.07 -87.32
CA ASP A 379 -13.77 48.62 -87.03
C ASP A 379 -13.77 47.17 -86.52
N GLN A 380 -12.94 46.29 -87.09
CA GLN A 380 -12.73 44.93 -86.58
C GLN A 380 -12.19 44.93 -85.14
N ILE A 381 -11.20 45.78 -84.83
CA ILE A 381 -10.71 45.95 -83.45
C ILE A 381 -11.83 46.46 -82.53
N SER A 382 -12.63 47.41 -83.01
CA SER A 382 -13.76 47.98 -82.27
C SER A 382 -14.89 46.97 -82.02
N GLN A 383 -14.99 45.90 -82.81
CA GLN A 383 -15.95 44.81 -82.62
C GLN A 383 -15.40 43.66 -81.77
N LEU A 384 -14.11 43.34 -81.92
CA LEU A 384 -13.45 42.27 -81.17
C LEU A 384 -13.28 42.61 -79.69
N ARG A 385 -12.94 43.86 -79.35
CA ARG A 385 -12.73 44.29 -77.96
C ARG A 385 -13.98 44.09 -77.09
N PRO A 386 -15.19 44.55 -77.46
CA PRO A 386 -16.41 44.28 -76.68
C PRO A 386 -16.69 42.78 -76.47
N ASN A 387 -16.52 41.95 -77.51
CA ASN A 387 -16.76 40.51 -77.43
C ASN A 387 -15.78 39.82 -76.46
N ILE A 388 -14.50 40.24 -76.46
CA ILE A 388 -13.50 39.74 -75.51
C ILE A 388 -13.85 40.20 -74.09
N LEU A 389 -14.23 41.46 -73.90
CA LEU A 389 -14.60 41.99 -72.58
C LEU A 389 -15.86 41.30 -72.01
N GLU A 390 -16.84 40.96 -72.85
CA GLU A 390 -18.02 40.19 -72.44
C GLU A 390 -17.64 38.76 -72.01
N ASN A 391 -16.76 38.10 -72.77
CA ASN A 391 -16.25 36.77 -72.42
C ASN A 391 -15.44 36.80 -71.11
N ILE A 392 -14.51 37.76 -70.95
CA ILE A 392 -13.76 38.00 -69.70
C ILE A 392 -14.71 38.25 -68.53
N ALA A 393 -15.76 39.06 -68.72
CA ALA A 393 -16.73 39.34 -67.67
C ALA A 393 -17.49 38.08 -67.23
N SER A 394 -17.81 37.18 -68.17
CA SER A 394 -18.43 35.89 -67.89
C SER A 394 -17.50 34.98 -67.07
N ILE A 395 -16.25 34.80 -67.50
CA ILE A 395 -15.25 33.98 -66.80
C ILE A 395 -14.99 34.54 -65.40
N ARG A 396 -14.78 35.86 -65.29
CA ARG A 396 -14.57 36.55 -64.01
C ARG A 396 -15.75 36.33 -63.06
N ARG A 397 -16.99 36.37 -63.55
CA ARG A 397 -18.17 36.10 -62.73
C ARG A 397 -18.16 34.68 -62.18
N ASN A 398 -17.86 33.68 -63.01
CA ASN A 398 -17.80 32.28 -62.60
C ASN A 398 -16.70 32.04 -61.55
N LEU A 399 -15.51 32.59 -61.78
CA LEU A 399 -14.39 32.50 -60.83
C LEU A 399 -14.70 33.22 -59.52
N SER A 400 -15.36 34.37 -59.55
CA SER A 400 -15.77 35.10 -58.34
C SER A 400 -16.80 34.32 -57.51
N VAL A 401 -17.74 33.64 -58.17
CA VAL A 401 -18.69 32.73 -57.48
C VAL A 401 -17.96 31.57 -56.82
N SER A 402 -17.00 30.95 -57.53
CA SER A 402 -16.16 29.90 -56.97
C SER A 402 -15.34 30.38 -55.77
N GLN A 403 -14.72 31.55 -55.88
CA GLN A 403 -13.94 32.19 -54.80
C GLN A 403 -14.80 32.43 -53.56
N ASN A 404 -16.00 33.01 -53.73
CA ASN A 404 -16.91 33.29 -52.62
C ASN A 404 -17.36 32.00 -51.92
N ARG A 405 -17.64 30.94 -52.68
CA ARG A 405 -18.00 29.63 -52.12
C ARG A 405 -16.86 29.03 -51.32
N MET A 406 -15.65 28.97 -51.90
CA MET A 406 -14.48 28.44 -51.22
C MET A 406 -14.10 29.24 -49.97
N SER A 407 -14.22 30.57 -50.02
CA SER A 407 -13.99 31.45 -48.86
C SER A 407 -14.99 31.18 -47.74
N GLY A 408 -16.25 30.91 -48.09
CA GLY A 408 -17.28 30.45 -47.15
C GLY A 408 -16.92 29.11 -46.50
N ASP A 409 -16.51 28.12 -47.30
CA ASP A 409 -16.12 26.78 -46.83
C ASP A 409 -14.90 26.85 -45.90
N VAL A 410 -13.88 27.66 -46.25
CA VAL A 410 -12.70 27.90 -45.40
C VAL A 410 -13.12 28.55 -44.08
N SER A 411 -13.97 29.57 -44.11
CA SER A 411 -14.42 30.27 -42.91
C SER A 411 -15.20 29.35 -41.97
N GLN A 412 -16.10 28.53 -42.52
CA GLN A 412 -16.88 27.55 -41.77
C GLN A 412 -16.00 26.46 -41.16
N THR A 413 -15.11 25.86 -41.96
CA THR A 413 -14.22 24.79 -41.49
C THR A 413 -13.22 25.31 -40.47
N THR A 414 -12.70 26.52 -40.66
CA THR A 414 -11.83 27.19 -39.69
C THR A 414 -12.56 27.46 -38.37
N ALA A 415 -13.83 27.86 -38.41
CA ALA A 415 -14.63 28.03 -37.20
C ALA A 415 -14.81 26.71 -36.45
N MET A 416 -15.07 25.60 -37.15
CA MET A 416 -15.14 24.27 -36.53
C MET A 416 -13.79 23.85 -35.94
N LEU A 417 -12.69 24.03 -36.67
CA LEU A 417 -11.33 23.72 -36.24
C LEU A 417 -10.96 24.45 -34.94
N ARG A 418 -11.37 25.71 -34.78
CA ARG A 418 -11.15 26.49 -33.55
C ARG A 418 -11.85 25.91 -32.32
N THR A 419 -12.92 25.13 -32.49
CA THR A 419 -13.61 24.47 -31.37
C THR A 419 -12.92 23.19 -30.89
N ILE A 420 -12.04 22.61 -31.71
CA ILE A 420 -11.40 21.32 -31.41
C ILE A 420 -10.57 21.36 -30.11
N PRO A 421 -9.69 22.35 -29.86
CA PRO A 421 -8.91 22.38 -28.63
C PRO A 421 -9.77 22.46 -27.35
N GLN A 422 -10.90 23.17 -27.41
CA GLN A 422 -11.84 23.21 -26.30
C GLN A 422 -12.51 21.86 -26.07
N LYS A 423 -12.90 21.18 -27.17
CA LYS A 423 -13.48 19.84 -27.09
C LYS A 423 -12.51 18.84 -26.49
N GLU A 424 -11.25 18.90 -26.92
CA GLU A 424 -10.15 18.04 -26.46
C GLU A 424 -9.83 18.25 -24.99
N LYS A 425 -9.66 19.51 -24.56
CA LYS A 425 -9.38 19.84 -23.16
C LYS A 425 -10.45 19.28 -22.21
N ALA A 426 -11.72 19.48 -22.55
CA ALA A 426 -12.82 18.98 -21.73
C ALA A 426 -12.89 17.46 -21.73
N LEU A 427 -12.67 16.79 -22.88
CA LEU A 427 -12.59 15.33 -22.90
C LEU A 427 -11.42 14.81 -22.06
N LEU A 428 -10.25 15.44 -22.15
CA LEU A 428 -9.06 15.09 -21.37
C LEU A 428 -9.32 15.19 -19.87
N GLU A 429 -10.03 16.22 -19.41
CA GLU A 429 -10.39 16.40 -18.00
C GLU A 429 -11.26 15.25 -17.49
N ILE A 430 -12.28 14.85 -18.26
CA ILE A 430 -13.15 13.72 -17.92
C ILE A 430 -12.35 12.40 -17.96
N SER A 431 -11.52 12.20 -18.98
CA SER A 431 -10.65 11.03 -19.11
C SER A 431 -9.64 10.91 -17.96
N ARG A 432 -9.11 12.05 -17.46
CA ARG A 432 -8.22 12.05 -16.30
C ARG A 432 -8.94 11.58 -15.05
N GLN A 433 -10.19 11.99 -14.85
CA GLN A 433 -11.02 11.50 -13.75
C GLN A 433 -11.27 9.99 -13.87
N GLN A 434 -11.53 9.49 -15.09
CA GLN A 434 -11.68 8.05 -15.33
C GLN A 434 -10.41 7.29 -14.95
N ALA A 435 -9.25 7.75 -15.44
CA ALA A 435 -7.96 7.11 -15.17
C ALA A 435 -7.63 7.07 -13.67
N ILE A 436 -7.84 8.17 -12.94
CA ILE A 436 -7.62 8.21 -11.49
C ILE A 436 -8.53 7.20 -10.77
N LYS A 437 -9.81 7.16 -11.13
CA LYS A 437 -10.77 6.23 -10.50
C LYS A 437 -10.47 4.78 -10.84
N ASN A 438 -10.02 4.50 -12.07
CA ASN A 438 -9.64 3.16 -12.50
C ASN A 438 -8.38 2.68 -11.74
N ASN A 439 -7.39 3.56 -11.58
CA ASN A 439 -6.21 3.27 -10.77
C ASN A 439 -6.59 2.99 -9.30
N ILE A 440 -7.50 3.77 -8.72
CA ILE A 440 -8.02 3.51 -7.37
C ILE A 440 -8.75 2.16 -7.32
N TYR A 441 -9.59 1.85 -8.30
CA TYR A 441 -10.30 0.57 -8.37
C TYR A 441 -9.33 -0.61 -8.41
N THR A 442 -8.34 -0.55 -9.30
CA THR A 442 -7.31 -1.60 -9.45
C THR A 442 -6.49 -1.76 -8.17
N PHE A 443 -6.08 -0.65 -7.55
CA PHE A 443 -5.36 -0.66 -6.28
C PHE A 443 -6.19 -1.29 -5.15
N LEU A 444 -7.48 -0.93 -5.04
CA LEU A 444 -8.37 -1.51 -4.05
C LEU A 444 -8.59 -3.01 -4.28
N LEU A 445 -8.70 -3.45 -5.53
CA LEU A 445 -8.82 -4.87 -5.86
C LEU A 445 -7.58 -5.64 -5.40
N GLN A 446 -6.38 -5.12 -5.68
CA GLN A 446 -5.13 -5.71 -5.18
C GLN A 446 -5.12 -5.78 -3.65
N LYS A 447 -5.50 -4.70 -2.96
CA LYS A 447 -5.56 -4.68 -1.49
C LYS A 447 -6.60 -5.64 -0.92
N ARG A 448 -7.71 -5.84 -1.63
CA ARG A 448 -8.72 -6.84 -1.25
C ARG A 448 -8.12 -8.25 -1.30
N GLU A 449 -7.45 -8.60 -2.39
CA GLU A 449 -6.82 -9.93 -2.53
C GLU A 449 -5.71 -10.14 -1.48
N GLU A 450 -4.87 -9.13 -1.21
CA GLU A 450 -3.87 -9.17 -0.13
C GLU A 450 -4.52 -9.41 1.24
N ALA A 451 -5.59 -8.68 1.56
CA ALA A 451 -6.31 -8.83 2.82
C ALA A 451 -7.03 -10.19 2.93
N ALA A 452 -7.62 -10.67 1.83
CA ALA A 452 -8.27 -11.97 1.76
C ALA A 452 -7.28 -13.12 1.95
N LEU A 453 -6.09 -13.04 1.34
CA LEU A 453 -5.01 -14.00 1.55
C LEU A 453 -4.50 -13.96 3.00
N SER A 454 -4.35 -12.77 3.57
CA SER A 454 -3.96 -12.61 4.98
C SER A 454 -4.96 -13.27 5.93
N TYR A 455 -6.26 -13.05 5.70
CA TYR A 455 -7.34 -13.67 6.45
C TYR A 455 -7.37 -15.20 6.27
N ALA A 456 -7.29 -15.69 5.02
CA ALA A 456 -7.29 -17.12 4.72
C ALA A 456 -6.03 -17.86 5.21
N SER A 457 -4.89 -17.17 5.35
CA SER A 457 -3.66 -17.75 5.91
C SER A 457 -3.72 -17.96 7.43
N ALA A 458 -4.71 -17.35 8.08
CA ALA A 458 -4.85 -17.30 9.53
C ALA A 458 -6.05 -18.10 10.06
N VAL A 459 -6.88 -18.65 9.16
CA VAL A 459 -7.95 -19.61 9.45
C VAL A 459 -7.52 -20.98 8.94
#